data_AF-R1F801-F1
#
_entry.id   AF-R1F801-F1
#
_cell.length_a   1.000
_cell.length_b   1.000
_cell.length_c   1.000
_cell.angle_alpha   90.00
_cell.angle_beta   90.00
_cell.angle_gamma   90.00
#
_symmetry.space_group_name_H-M   'P 1'
#
loop_
_entity.id
_entity.type
_entity.pdbx_description
1 polymer ?
#
loop_
_entity_poly.entity_id
_entity_poly.type
_entity_poly.pdbx_seq_one_letter_code
_entity_poly.pdbx_strand_id
1 'polypeptide(L)'
;MRTATDSWRRLNPEYHWRYVNDTEQRAQVHRLGSRMLVQAYDSALTGAARCDLWRALIIYKHGGVYADVDTTLLTPLSKLIRDDDEGLSGIGQRGDLHQWFLACAPGHPLLAHLLRHAMHQSSLLSPENIAGPRALHHVHSLFEHSCLYG
;
A
#
# COMPACT_ATOMS: atom_id res chain seq x y z
N MET A 1 -1.95 17.34 12.98
CA MET A 1 -2.53 16.93 11.69
C MET A 1 -2.23 17.92 10.56
N ARG A 2 -2.65 19.20 10.59
CA ARG A 2 -2.38 20.15 9.48
C ARG A 2 -0.89 20.23 9.08
N THR A 3 0.01 20.29 10.05
CA THR A 3 1.45 20.36 9.85
C THR A 3 2.04 19.17 9.08
N ALA A 4 1.57 17.94 9.35
CA ALA A 4 2.04 16.73 8.70
C ALA A 4 1.67 16.76 7.21
N THR A 5 0.39 16.95 6.92
CA THR A 5 -0.15 17.03 5.56
C THR A 5 0.42 18.20 4.73
N ASP A 6 0.67 19.34 5.37
CA ASP A 6 1.22 20.53 4.69
C ASP A 6 2.67 20.32 4.25
N SER A 7 3.44 19.51 5.00
CA SER A 7 4.82 19.18 4.62
C SER A 7 4.91 18.51 3.25
N TRP A 8 3.99 17.59 2.94
CA TRP A 8 3.92 16.90 1.65
C TRP A 8 3.67 17.85 0.49
N ARG A 9 2.69 18.76 0.63
CA ARG A 9 2.36 19.73 -0.43
C ARG A 9 3.49 20.71 -0.67
N ARG A 10 4.11 21.21 0.42
CA ARG A 10 5.17 22.21 0.35
C ARG A 10 6.45 21.64 -0.25
N LEU A 11 6.78 20.39 0.07
CA LEU A 11 8.02 19.75 -0.39
C LEU A 11 7.89 19.11 -1.78
N ASN A 12 6.68 18.88 -2.28
CA ASN A 12 6.43 18.23 -3.58
C ASN A 12 5.34 18.97 -4.39
N PRO A 13 5.54 20.26 -4.70
CA PRO A 13 4.54 21.06 -5.44
C PRO A 13 4.23 20.53 -6.85
N GLU A 14 5.11 19.70 -7.41
CA GLU A 14 4.97 19.03 -8.70
C GLU A 14 4.00 17.83 -8.68
N TYR A 15 3.64 17.33 -7.50
CA TYR A 15 2.74 16.19 -7.36
C TYR A 15 1.27 16.61 -7.31
N HIS A 16 0.42 15.83 -7.97
CA HIS A 16 -1.02 15.84 -7.72
C HIS A 16 -1.33 15.02 -6.47
N TRP A 17 -1.89 15.67 -5.46
CA TRP A 17 -2.15 15.07 -4.15
C TRP A 17 -3.65 14.95 -3.90
N ARG A 18 -4.06 13.87 -3.23
CA ARG A 18 -5.47 13.57 -2.96
C ARG A 18 -5.65 13.00 -1.55
N TYR A 19 -6.66 13.50 -0.84
CA TYR A 19 -7.23 12.79 0.31
C TYR A 19 -8.40 11.93 -0.15
N VAL A 20 -8.49 10.73 0.41
CA VAL A 20 -9.53 9.77 0.09
C VAL A 20 -10.17 9.36 1.41
N ASN A 21 -11.47 9.57 1.52
CA ASN A 21 -12.25 9.09 2.67
C ASN A 21 -12.79 7.67 2.42
N ASP A 22 -13.38 7.06 3.45
CA ASP A 22 -13.92 5.69 3.42
C ASP A 22 -14.92 5.44 2.26
N THR A 23 -15.76 6.44 1.94
CA THR A 23 -16.75 6.32 0.85
C THR A 23 -16.05 6.27 -0.50
N GLU A 24 -15.09 7.15 -0.73
CA GLU A 24 -14.30 7.17 -1.96
C GLU A 24 -13.42 5.93 -2.08
N GLN A 25 -12.82 5.49 -0.97
CA GLN A 25 -12.03 4.28 -0.86
C GLN A 25 -12.83 3.07 -1.32
N ARG A 26 -14.03 2.88 -0.75
CA ARG A 26 -14.94 1.80 -1.13
C ARG A 26 -15.34 1.89 -2.60
N ALA A 27 -15.71 3.08 -3.07
CA ALA A 27 -16.08 3.27 -4.49
C ALA A 27 -14.93 2.91 -5.45
N GLN A 28 -13.68 3.24 -5.08
CA GLN A 28 -12.51 2.88 -5.85
C GLN A 28 -12.25 1.37 -5.85
N VAL A 29 -12.38 0.68 -4.70
CA VAL A 29 -12.23 -0.78 -4.64
C VAL A 29 -13.28 -1.48 -5.49
N HIS A 30 -14.55 -1.07 -5.42
CA HIS A 30 -15.62 -1.64 -6.25
C HIS A 30 -15.42 -1.41 -7.74
N ARG A 31 -14.81 -0.29 -8.12
CA ARG A 31 -14.56 0.06 -9.53
C ARG A 31 -13.33 -0.63 -10.11
N LEU A 32 -12.26 -0.77 -9.33
CA LEU A 32 -10.93 -1.19 -9.81
C LEU A 32 -10.56 -2.62 -9.43
N GLY A 33 -11.17 -3.15 -8.36
CA GLY A 33 -10.87 -4.46 -7.80
C GLY A 33 -11.59 -5.60 -8.52
N SER A 34 -11.04 -6.81 -8.39
CA SER A 34 -11.75 -8.03 -8.79
C SER A 34 -12.89 -8.33 -7.81
N ARG A 35 -13.83 -9.20 -8.20
CA ARG A 35 -14.90 -9.66 -7.30
C ARG A 35 -14.36 -10.20 -5.97
N MET A 36 -13.26 -10.97 -6.01
CA MET A 36 -12.63 -11.52 -4.81
C MET A 36 -12.01 -10.42 -3.94
N LEU A 37 -11.39 -9.40 -4.53
CA LEU A 37 -10.83 -8.29 -3.77
C LEU A 37 -11.92 -7.43 -3.12
N VAL A 38 -13.02 -7.18 -3.84
CA VAL A 38 -14.20 -6.50 -3.29
C VAL A 38 -14.76 -7.27 -2.10
N GLN A 39 -14.90 -8.59 -2.23
CA GLN A 39 -15.33 -9.45 -1.11
C GLN A 39 -14.36 -9.37 0.07
N ALA A 40 -13.06 -9.43 -0.18
CA ALA A 40 -12.05 -9.29 0.87
C ALA A 40 -12.15 -7.95 1.60
N TYR A 41 -12.35 -6.86 0.85
CA TYR A 41 -12.54 -5.52 1.41
C TYR A 41 -13.83 -5.37 2.22
N ASP A 42 -14.97 -5.79 1.68
CA ASP A 42 -16.26 -5.67 2.36
C ASP A 42 -16.35 -6.60 3.59
N SER A 43 -15.59 -7.71 3.60
CA SER A 43 -15.49 -8.62 4.76
C SER A 43 -14.49 -8.18 5.84
N ALA A 44 -13.64 -7.18 5.55
CA ALA A 44 -12.59 -6.76 6.47
C ALA A 44 -13.18 -6.13 7.75
N LEU A 45 -12.79 -6.67 8.91
CA LEU A 45 -13.36 -6.30 10.21
C LEU A 45 -13.02 -4.89 10.68
N THR A 46 -11.91 -4.32 10.21
CA THR A 46 -11.41 -3.02 10.67
C THR A 46 -11.21 -2.03 9.51
N GLY A 47 -11.34 -0.74 9.82
CA GLY A 47 -10.99 0.33 8.87
C GLY A 47 -9.52 0.26 8.44
N ALA A 48 -8.62 -0.09 9.36
CA ALA A 48 -7.21 -0.29 9.06
C ALA A 48 -6.98 -1.39 8.00
N ALA A 49 -7.62 -2.56 8.15
CA ALA A 49 -7.51 -3.63 7.15
C ALA A 49 -8.08 -3.22 5.78
N ARG A 50 -9.16 -2.43 5.76
CA ARG A 50 -9.67 -1.83 4.53
C ARG A 50 -8.64 -0.89 3.89
N CYS A 51 -8.00 -0.03 4.69
CA CYS A 51 -6.94 0.88 4.23
C CYS A 51 -5.74 0.13 3.65
N ASP A 52 -5.30 -0.96 4.30
CA ASP A 52 -4.21 -1.82 3.82
C ASP A 52 -4.52 -2.39 2.42
N LEU A 53 -5.73 -2.94 2.22
CA LEU A 53 -6.17 -3.47 0.92
C LEU A 53 -6.26 -2.38 -0.15
N TRP A 54 -6.85 -1.24 0.21
CA TRP A 54 -7.08 -0.15 -0.72
C TRP A 54 -5.78 0.49 -1.21
N ARG A 55 -4.85 0.82 -0.30
CA ARG A 55 -3.58 1.44 -0.71
C ARG A 55 -2.78 0.51 -1.62
N ALA A 56 -2.78 -0.80 -1.33
CA ALA A 56 -2.12 -1.79 -2.16
C ALA A 56 -2.75 -1.84 -3.56
N LEU A 57 -4.09 -1.80 -3.64
CA LEU A 57 -4.81 -1.76 -4.91
C LEU A 57 -4.52 -0.48 -5.72
N ILE A 58 -4.57 0.69 -5.08
CA ILE A 58 -4.39 1.97 -5.76
C ILE A 58 -2.96 2.10 -6.30
N ILE A 59 -1.95 1.80 -5.47
CA ILE A 59 -0.56 1.85 -5.91
C ILE A 59 -0.30 0.77 -6.96
N TYR A 60 -0.87 -0.43 -6.84
CA TYR A 60 -0.76 -1.44 -7.88
C TYR A 60 -1.35 -0.98 -9.22
N LYS A 61 -2.50 -0.31 -9.22
CA LYS A 61 -3.20 0.11 -10.45
C LYS A 61 -2.61 1.36 -11.09
N HIS A 62 -2.15 2.31 -10.29
CA HIS A 62 -1.80 3.65 -10.76
C HIS A 62 -0.33 4.01 -10.52
N GLY A 63 0.38 3.23 -9.71
CA GLY A 63 1.69 3.62 -9.19
C GLY A 63 1.60 4.85 -8.30
N GLY A 64 2.72 5.56 -8.21
CA GLY A 64 2.81 6.80 -7.43
C GLY A 64 3.11 6.53 -5.97
N VAL A 65 2.66 7.44 -5.10
CA VAL A 65 3.02 7.47 -3.68
C VAL A 65 1.79 7.47 -2.79
N TYR A 66 1.78 6.60 -1.78
CA TYR A 66 0.85 6.60 -0.67
C TYR A 66 1.61 6.91 0.63
N ALA A 67 0.97 7.67 1.52
CA ALA A 67 1.42 7.86 2.89
C ALA A 67 0.22 7.98 3.84
N ASP A 68 0.37 7.50 5.07
CA ASP A 68 -0.62 7.72 6.13
C ASP A 68 -0.73 9.22 6.44
N VAL A 69 -1.95 9.69 6.74
CA VAL A 69 -2.28 11.12 6.88
C VAL A 69 -1.55 11.82 8.03
N ASP A 70 -1.08 11.06 9.01
CA ASP A 70 -0.30 11.52 10.16
C ASP A 70 1.22 11.49 9.91
N THR A 71 1.67 11.09 8.72
CA THR A 71 3.08 11.08 8.35
C THR A 71 3.56 12.49 7.98
N THR A 72 4.65 12.94 8.60
CA THR A 72 5.32 14.19 8.23
C THR A 72 6.49 13.90 7.31
N LEU A 73 6.52 14.55 6.14
CA LEU A 73 7.63 14.43 5.21
C LEU A 73 8.73 15.42 5.58
N LEU A 74 9.95 14.92 5.78
CA LEU A 74 11.11 15.73 6.17
C LEU A 74 11.98 16.16 4.99
N THR A 75 11.95 15.43 3.88
CA THR A 75 12.72 15.69 2.66
C THR A 75 11.83 15.50 1.42
N PRO A 76 12.02 16.27 0.33
CA PRO A 76 11.29 16.06 -0.92
C PRO A 76 11.41 14.62 -1.45
N LEU A 77 10.35 14.14 -2.10
CA LEU A 77 10.31 12.81 -2.71
C LEU A 77 11.36 12.64 -3.79
N SER A 78 11.71 13.70 -4.52
CA SER A 78 12.82 13.71 -5.49
C SER A 78 14.20 13.41 -4.91
N LYS A 79 14.35 13.46 -3.57
CA LYS A 79 15.57 13.01 -2.87
C LYS A 79 15.44 11.62 -2.26
N LEU A 80 14.22 11.13 -2.12
CA LEU A 80 13.91 9.85 -1.48
C LEU A 80 13.75 8.72 -2.50
N ILE A 81 13.11 9.01 -3.63
CA ILE A 81 12.81 8.09 -4.72
C ILE A 81 13.75 8.41 -5.88
N ARG A 82 14.49 7.41 -6.36
CA ARG A 82 15.34 7.50 -7.54
C ARG A 82 14.57 7.10 -8.80
N ASP A 83 15.06 7.56 -9.95
CA ASP A 83 14.42 7.27 -11.25
C ASP A 83 14.45 5.77 -11.61
N ASP A 84 15.37 5.01 -11.03
CA ASP A 84 15.52 3.55 -11.20
C ASP A 84 14.89 2.72 -10.09
N ASP A 85 14.24 3.33 -9.09
CA ASP A 85 13.52 2.61 -8.05
C ASP A 85 12.21 2.03 -8.61
N GLU A 86 12.06 0.70 -8.60
CA GLU A 86 10.80 0.05 -8.96
C GLU A 86 9.79 0.06 -7.80
N GLY A 87 10.30 0.10 -6.56
CA GLY A 87 9.48 0.09 -5.35
C GLY A 87 10.25 0.54 -4.10
N LEU A 88 9.59 1.32 -3.26
CA LEU A 88 10.07 1.83 -1.99
C LEU A 88 8.96 1.71 -0.94
N SER A 89 9.33 1.28 0.27
CA SER A 89 8.42 1.07 1.39
C SER A 89 9.10 1.51 2.68
N GLY A 90 8.30 1.91 3.67
CA GLY A 90 8.81 2.18 5.01
C GLY A 90 9.38 0.91 5.65
N ILE A 91 10.42 1.04 6.47
CA ILE A 91 10.99 -0.07 7.24
C ILE A 91 10.64 0.12 8.72
N GLY A 92 10.06 -0.89 9.34
CA GLY A 92 9.76 -0.93 10.77
C GLY A 92 11.01 -1.16 11.61
N GLN A 93 10.90 -1.00 12.93
CA GLN A 93 12.03 -1.17 13.86
C GLN A 93 12.68 -2.56 13.82
N ARG A 94 11.96 -3.56 13.31
CA ARG A 94 12.45 -4.95 13.21
C ARG A 94 13.00 -5.28 11.81
N GLY A 95 13.11 -4.30 10.92
CA GLY A 95 13.50 -4.52 9.52
C GLY A 95 12.37 -5.03 8.63
N ASP A 96 11.14 -5.10 9.15
CA ASP A 96 9.97 -5.50 8.39
C ASP A 96 9.45 -4.38 7.49
N LEU A 97 8.91 -4.74 6.32
CA LEU A 97 8.31 -3.75 5.42
C LEU A 97 6.96 -3.27 5.96
N HIS A 98 6.78 -1.96 5.93
CA HIS A 98 5.61 -1.28 6.45
C HIS A 98 4.90 -0.50 5.36
N GLN A 99 3.59 -0.40 5.51
CA GLN A 99 2.71 0.19 4.52
C GLN A 99 2.24 1.61 4.86
N TRP A 100 2.73 2.20 5.95
CA TRP A 100 2.48 3.61 6.25
C TRP A 100 3.03 4.54 5.16
N PHE A 101 3.97 4.05 4.34
CA PHE A 101 4.45 4.67 3.11
C PHE A 101 4.71 3.60 2.04
N LEU A 102 4.24 3.85 0.83
CA LEU A 102 4.51 3.03 -0.36
C LEU A 102 4.73 3.94 -1.55
N ALA A 103 5.80 3.71 -2.30
CA ALA A 103 6.00 4.30 -3.62
C ALA A 103 6.40 3.19 -4.58
N CYS A 104 5.59 2.91 -5.59
CA CYS A 104 5.90 1.85 -6.57
C CYS A 104 5.48 2.26 -7.98
N ALA A 105 6.14 1.67 -8.97
CA ALA A 105 5.64 1.68 -10.34
C ALA A 105 4.28 0.93 -10.43
N PRO A 106 3.38 1.32 -11.34
CA PRO A 106 2.15 0.58 -11.57
C PRO A 106 2.45 -0.85 -12.00
N GLY A 107 1.68 -1.81 -11.47
CA GLY A 107 1.84 -3.23 -11.78
C GLY A 107 2.92 -3.95 -10.96
N HIS A 108 3.52 -3.30 -9.95
CA HIS A 108 4.65 -3.88 -9.20
C HIS A 108 4.36 -5.30 -8.66
N PRO A 109 5.24 -6.30 -8.94
CA PRO A 109 4.99 -7.70 -8.59
C PRO A 109 4.73 -7.95 -7.11
N LEU A 110 5.41 -7.25 -6.21
CA LEU A 110 5.20 -7.39 -4.76
C LEU A 110 3.75 -7.08 -4.37
N LEU A 111 3.16 -6.02 -4.92
CA LEU A 111 1.78 -5.63 -4.64
C LEU A 111 0.78 -6.62 -5.25
N ALA A 112 1.09 -7.19 -6.42
CA ALA A 112 0.29 -8.26 -7.00
C ALA A 112 0.26 -9.51 -6.11
N HIS A 113 1.40 -9.87 -5.52
CA HIS A 113 1.47 -10.98 -4.57
C HIS A 113 0.73 -10.66 -3.27
N LEU A 114 0.87 -9.45 -2.73
CA LEU A 114 0.16 -8.99 -1.53
C LEU A 114 -1.36 -9.06 -1.72
N LEU A 115 -1.87 -8.52 -2.84
CA LEU A 115 -3.30 -8.55 -3.14
C LEU A 115 -3.83 -9.99 -3.33
N ARG A 116 -3.04 -10.88 -3.95
CA ARG A 116 -3.39 -12.31 -4.06
C ARG A 116 -3.44 -13.00 -2.72
N HIS A 117 -2.43 -12.79 -1.87
CA HIS A 117 -2.40 -13.31 -0.50
C HIS A 117 -3.65 -12.84 0.26
N ALA A 118 -3.97 -11.56 0.17
CA ALA A 118 -5.13 -10.97 0.81
C ALA A 118 -6.46 -11.61 0.37
N MET A 119 -6.67 -11.77 -0.94
CA MET A 119 -7.87 -12.43 -1.45
C MET A 119 -7.98 -13.90 -0.98
N HIS A 120 -6.85 -14.60 -0.88
CA HIS A 120 -6.82 -15.98 -0.39
C HIS A 120 -7.15 -16.07 1.11
N GLN A 121 -6.54 -15.24 1.97
CA GLN A 121 -6.80 -15.26 3.41
C GLN A 121 -8.26 -14.91 3.75
N SER A 122 -8.86 -13.96 3.03
CA SER A 122 -10.28 -13.64 3.19
C SER A 122 -11.18 -14.85 2.88
N SER A 123 -10.85 -15.64 1.85
CA SER A 123 -11.61 -16.84 1.50
C SER A 123 -11.56 -17.94 2.57
N LEU A 124 -10.52 -17.93 3.42
CA LEU A 124 -10.35 -18.87 4.53
C LEU A 124 -11.03 -18.40 5.82
N LEU A 125 -11.77 -17.29 5.80
CA LEU A 125 -12.36 -16.67 7.00
C LEU A 125 -11.31 -16.40 8.09
N SER A 126 -10.07 -16.08 7.70
CA SER A 126 -9.01 -15.64 8.61
C SER A 126 -8.90 -14.11 8.55
N PRO A 127 -9.68 -13.37 9.37
CA PRO A 127 -9.82 -11.93 9.26
C PRO A 127 -8.60 -11.17 9.80
N GLU A 128 -7.75 -11.80 10.60
CA GLU A 128 -6.53 -11.15 11.08
C GLU A 128 -5.48 -10.97 9.98
N ASN A 129 -5.11 -9.71 9.73
CA ASN A 129 -3.89 -9.34 9.02
C ASN A 129 -3.81 -9.86 7.57
N ILE A 130 -4.89 -9.64 6.82
CA ILE A 130 -5.07 -10.04 5.42
C ILE A 130 -4.05 -9.34 4.49
N ALA A 131 -3.81 -8.04 4.72
CA ALA A 131 -2.96 -7.19 3.88
C ALA A 131 -2.04 -6.24 4.65
N GLY A 132 -1.96 -6.32 5.98
CA GLY A 132 -1.17 -5.40 6.81
C GLY A 132 0.34 -5.65 6.77
N PRO A 133 1.14 -4.95 7.62
CA PRO A 133 2.60 -5.02 7.60
C PRO A 133 3.19 -6.44 7.66
N ARG A 134 2.64 -7.34 8.50
CA ARG A 134 3.18 -8.72 8.54
C ARG A 134 2.84 -9.52 7.28
N ALA A 135 1.70 -9.25 6.64
CA ALA A 135 1.37 -9.89 5.37
C ALA A 135 2.31 -9.39 4.27
N LEU A 136 2.63 -8.10 4.24
CA LEU A 136 3.62 -7.55 3.31
C LEU A 136 5.00 -8.16 3.54
N HIS A 137 5.47 -8.20 4.79
CA HIS A 137 6.77 -8.79 5.11
C HIS A 137 6.84 -10.28 4.75
N HIS A 138 5.79 -11.05 5.02
CA HIS A 138 5.71 -12.47 4.65
C HIS A 138 5.74 -12.67 3.12
N VAL A 139 4.98 -11.87 2.37
CA VAL A 139 4.98 -11.94 0.91
C VAL A 139 6.32 -11.52 0.33
N HIS A 140 6.98 -10.51 0.92
CA HIS A 140 8.29 -10.06 0.50
C HIS A 140 9.35 -11.15 0.66
N SER A 141 9.39 -11.85 1.80
CA SER A 141 10.38 -12.91 2.00
C SER A 141 10.21 -14.05 0.98
N LEU A 142 8.98 -14.43 0.65
CA LEU A 142 8.70 -15.41 -0.41
C LEU A 142 9.12 -14.91 -1.80
N PHE A 143 8.92 -13.62 -2.07
CA PHE A 143 9.30 -13.00 -3.33
C PHE A 143 10.82 -12.97 -3.52
N GLU A 144 11.57 -12.52 -2.50
CA GLU A 144 13.04 -12.51 -2.54
C GLU A 144 13.62 -13.92 -2.73
N HIS A 145 13.07 -14.93 -2.04
CA HIS A 145 13.48 -16.32 -2.25
C HIS A 145 13.22 -16.80 -3.68
N SER A 146 12.12 -16.37 -4.31
CA SER A 146 11.80 -16.77 -5.69
C SER A 146 12.71 -16.10 -6.71
N CYS A 147 13.16 -14.86 -6.46
CA CYS A 147 14.08 -14.13 -7.33
C CYS A 147 15.54 -14.55 -7.20
N LEU A 148 15.97 -15.04 -6.03
CA LEU A 148 17.36 -15.45 -5.80
C LEU A 148 17.69 -16.88 -6.29
N TYR A 149 16.66 -17.70 -6.54
CA TYR A 149 16.82 -19.10 -6.94
C TYR A 149 16.09 -19.46 -8.25
N GLY A 150 15.68 -18.44 -9.03
CA GLY A 150 14.96 -18.57 -10.30
C GLY A 150 15.80 -18.22 -11.51
#